data_AF-A0A6L7TI32-F1
#
_entry.id   AF-A0A6L7TI32-F1
#
_cell.length_a   1.000
_cell.length_b   1.000
_cell.length_c   1.000
_cell.angle_alpha   90.00
_cell.angle_beta   90.00
_cell.angle_gamma   90.00
#
_symmetry.space_group_name_H-M   'P 1'
#
loop_
_entity.id
_entity.type
_entity.pdbx_description
1 polymer ?
#
loop_
_entity_poly.entity_id
_entity_poly.type
_entity_poly.pdbx_seq_one_letter_code
_entity_poly.pdbx_strand_id
1 'polypeptide(L)'
;MPSYPKVVYKEEGMREGMQIEDANIAVDDKIELLDQLSDSGLKNIVVGSFVSPKWTPQMERIDEIVTRFTPRPGVTYTALALNSRGVERARQYSPPLTIERDPYPRLSAHMCDVFTRRNTNRSQMQEMETWPQRVAQAQELNVKEAGIGCNASWGSNFLGEFPVDSLMTLLEKEHNMWDEVGINVRSVSMGDPMSHCTPAKVEESLYRVKERWPEIDHFRLHLHNGRNMAIASAYAAMRTLGPDDTLELDGTIGGFGGCPYCGNGRATGMAPTEDLLHMMEDMGIETGVDIDKLIDCVWTAERIIGRELYGHVSKAGPRPKTVDQLYDMNAPFIETLEEARHFKKGPEVYEGGIYPYREPITSPYRERVEAGLPAFDSADGDFPWKQDWFPSKDE
;
A
#
# COMPACT_ATOMS: atom_id res chain seq x y z
N MET A 1 -18.83 -14.40 -8.49
CA MET A 1 -18.06 -13.28 -7.93
C MET A 1 -16.70 -13.27 -8.62
N PRO A 2 -16.12 -12.11 -8.96
CA PRO A 2 -14.76 -12.09 -9.49
C PRO A 2 -13.83 -12.74 -8.46
N SER A 3 -12.98 -13.67 -8.92
CA SER A 3 -11.99 -14.32 -8.09
C SER A 3 -10.70 -13.51 -8.20
N TYR A 4 -10.41 -12.72 -7.18
CA TYR A 4 -9.21 -11.87 -7.08
C TYR A 4 -7.97 -12.71 -6.71
N PRO A 5 -6.75 -12.21 -6.97
CA PRO A 5 -5.54 -12.86 -6.47
C PRO A 5 -5.48 -12.83 -4.94
N LYS A 6 -4.64 -13.68 -4.36
CA LYS A 6 -4.25 -13.52 -2.95
C LYS A 6 -3.43 -12.24 -2.82
N VAL A 7 -3.96 -11.24 -2.13
CA VAL A 7 -3.21 -9.99 -1.87
C VAL A 7 -2.42 -10.12 -0.57
N VAL A 8 -1.11 -9.88 -0.64
CA VAL A 8 -0.21 -9.79 0.51
C VAL A 8 0.20 -8.33 0.66
N TYR A 9 -0.37 -7.67 1.65
CA TYR A 9 -0.07 -6.27 1.91
C TYR A 9 1.12 -6.11 2.87
N LYS A 10 2.02 -5.17 2.57
CA LYS A 10 3.17 -4.77 3.40
C LYS A 10 3.07 -3.29 3.78
N GLU A 11 2.96 -3.03 5.08
CA GLU A 11 2.98 -1.69 5.64
C GLU A 11 4.42 -1.18 5.80
N GLU A 12 4.75 -0.10 5.12
CA GLU A 12 6.09 0.48 5.04
C GLU A 12 6.21 1.82 5.76
N GLY A 13 5.17 2.31 6.46
CA GLY A 13 5.16 3.62 7.09
C GLY A 13 6.30 3.84 8.09
N MET A 14 6.66 2.83 8.87
CA MET A 14 7.78 2.92 9.82
C MET A 14 9.16 2.94 9.13
N ARG A 15 9.22 2.58 7.84
CA ARG A 15 10.46 2.55 7.04
C ARG A 15 10.42 3.59 5.92
N GLU A 16 9.66 3.37 4.82
CA GLU A 16 9.51 4.33 3.71
C GLU A 16 8.94 5.68 4.16
N GLY A 17 7.97 5.65 5.08
CA GLY A 17 7.36 6.87 5.63
C GLY A 17 8.37 7.65 6.46
N MET A 18 8.80 7.07 7.58
CA MET A 18 9.65 7.72 8.56
C MET A 18 11.05 8.11 8.05
N GLN A 19 11.60 7.43 7.03
CA GLN A 19 12.97 7.71 6.55
C GLN A 19 13.14 9.11 5.95
N ILE A 20 12.06 9.74 5.49
CA ILE A 20 12.11 11.05 4.82
C ILE A 20 11.58 12.18 5.73
N GLU A 21 11.16 11.84 6.95
CA GLU A 21 10.67 12.80 7.95
C GLU A 21 11.80 13.37 8.82
N ASP A 22 11.45 14.18 9.82
CA ASP A 22 12.45 14.77 10.74
C ASP A 22 13.16 13.66 11.54
N ALA A 23 14.49 13.70 11.56
CA ALA A 23 15.31 12.75 12.31
C ALA A 23 15.13 12.87 13.84
N ASN A 24 14.67 14.03 14.31
CA ASN A 24 14.46 14.35 15.72
C ASN A 24 13.15 13.79 16.29
N ILE A 25 12.24 13.24 15.46
CA ILE A 25 11.03 12.56 15.96
C ILE A 25 11.44 11.55 17.04
N ALA A 26 10.77 11.62 18.21
CA ALA A 26 11.15 10.82 19.36
C ALA A 26 10.99 9.32 19.07
N VAL A 27 11.85 8.48 19.68
CA VAL A 27 11.72 7.03 19.59
C VAL A 27 10.38 6.57 20.19
N ASP A 28 9.93 7.23 21.25
CA ASP A 28 8.68 6.89 21.94
C ASP A 28 7.46 7.11 21.04
N ASP A 29 7.42 8.23 20.29
CA ASP A 29 6.39 8.48 19.27
C ASP A 29 6.41 7.41 18.16
N LYS A 30 7.59 7.00 17.70
CA LYS A 30 7.73 5.93 16.69
C LYS A 30 7.22 4.59 17.22
N ILE A 31 7.49 4.27 18.48
CA ILE A 31 7.00 3.05 19.12
C ILE A 31 5.48 3.10 19.30
N GLU A 32 4.93 4.25 19.71
CA GLU A 32 3.48 4.44 19.81
C GLU A 32 2.78 4.12 18.49
N LEU A 33 3.26 4.67 17.38
CA LEU A 33 2.70 4.37 16.07
C LEU A 33 2.88 2.90 15.69
N LEU A 34 4.05 2.29 15.93
CA LEU A 34 4.30 0.89 15.59
C LEU A 34 3.42 -0.08 16.40
N ASP A 35 3.17 0.21 17.68
CA ASP A 35 2.30 -0.59 18.52
C ASP A 35 0.84 -0.47 18.07
N GLN A 36 0.38 0.73 17.70
CA GLN A 36 -0.96 0.93 17.11
C GLN A 36 -1.10 0.19 15.77
N LEU A 37 -0.10 0.28 14.88
CA LEU A 37 -0.08 -0.46 13.62
C LEU A 37 -0.14 -1.97 13.86
N SER A 38 0.53 -2.45 14.91
CA SER A 38 0.49 -3.86 15.31
C SER A 38 -0.91 -4.32 15.78
N ASP A 39 -1.69 -3.41 16.38
CA ASP A 39 -3.04 -3.67 16.85
C ASP A 39 -4.13 -3.55 15.78
N SER A 40 -3.79 -3.03 14.60
CA SER A 40 -4.72 -2.77 13.48
C SER A 40 -5.13 -4.01 12.69
N GLY A 41 -4.50 -5.17 12.93
CA GLY A 41 -4.75 -6.41 12.19
C GLY A 41 -3.85 -6.62 10.96
N LEU A 42 -3.04 -5.61 10.59
CA LEU A 42 -1.98 -5.73 9.58
C LEU A 42 -1.10 -6.97 9.83
N LYS A 43 -0.72 -7.67 8.75
CA LYS A 43 0.03 -8.93 8.83
C LYS A 43 1.52 -8.79 8.58
N ASN A 44 1.95 -7.77 7.84
CA ASN A 44 3.35 -7.54 7.52
C ASN A 44 3.67 -6.06 7.72
N ILE A 45 4.61 -5.78 8.63
CA ILE A 45 5.00 -4.41 8.99
C ILE A 45 6.52 -4.31 8.90
N VAL A 46 7.00 -3.37 8.09
CA VAL A 46 8.43 -3.05 7.97
C VAL A 46 8.76 -1.99 9.00
N VAL A 47 9.38 -2.39 10.11
CA VAL A 47 9.55 -1.56 11.31
C VAL A 47 10.65 -0.50 11.19
N GLY A 48 11.43 -0.54 10.12
CA GLY A 48 12.51 0.40 9.85
C GLY A 48 13.64 -0.22 9.03
N SER A 49 14.85 0.32 9.17
CA SER A 49 16.00 -0.15 8.38
C SER A 49 17.35 -0.10 9.12
N PHE A 50 18.18 -1.11 8.89
CA PHE A 50 19.56 -1.20 9.38
C PHE A 50 20.55 -0.66 8.33
N VAL A 51 20.39 0.61 7.98
CA VAL A 51 21.22 1.31 6.98
C VAL A 51 22.22 2.27 7.65
N SER A 52 23.02 2.96 6.85
CA SER A 52 24.00 3.92 7.36
C SER A 52 23.29 5.19 7.86
N PRO A 53 23.46 5.58 9.14
CA PRO A 53 22.84 6.79 9.69
C PRO A 53 23.37 8.07 9.03
N LYS A 54 24.53 8.00 8.36
CA LYS A 54 25.06 9.11 7.56
C LYS A 54 24.10 9.54 6.44
N TRP A 55 23.39 8.58 5.84
CA TRP A 55 22.51 8.83 4.69
C TRP A 55 21.03 8.80 5.08
N THR A 56 20.70 8.09 6.16
CA THR A 56 19.32 7.97 6.67
C THR A 56 19.32 8.14 8.20
N PRO A 57 19.59 9.36 8.71
CA PRO A 57 19.68 9.62 10.16
C PRO A 57 18.38 9.28 10.91
N GLN A 58 17.24 9.35 10.23
CA GLN A 58 15.91 8.98 10.75
C GLN A 58 15.85 7.52 11.26
N MET A 59 16.73 6.66 10.73
CA MET A 59 16.79 5.22 11.00
C MET A 59 17.93 4.84 11.95
N GLU A 60 18.70 5.82 12.45
CA GLU A 60 19.86 5.58 13.34
C GLU A 60 19.47 4.79 14.59
N ARG A 61 18.34 5.15 15.21
CA ARG A 61 17.85 4.60 16.48
C ARG A 61 16.94 3.38 16.31
N ILE A 62 17.08 2.64 15.19
CA ILE A 62 16.27 1.45 14.94
C ILE A 62 16.41 0.39 16.04
N ASP A 63 17.62 0.23 16.59
CA ASP A 63 17.93 -0.69 17.68
C ASP A 63 17.04 -0.44 18.93
N GLU A 64 16.77 0.84 19.25
CA GLU A 64 15.91 1.21 20.38
C GLU A 64 14.44 0.89 20.10
N ILE A 65 13.97 1.11 18.86
CA ILE A 65 12.59 0.81 18.45
C ILE A 65 12.33 -0.69 18.56
N VAL A 66 13.19 -1.52 17.94
CA VAL A 66 13.00 -2.98 17.87
C VAL A 66 13.16 -3.68 19.22
N THR A 67 13.80 -3.03 20.19
CA THR A 67 13.95 -3.55 21.56
C THR A 67 12.75 -3.23 22.46
N ARG A 68 12.01 -2.16 22.15
CA ARG A 68 11.04 -1.56 23.07
C ARG A 68 9.59 -1.67 22.62
N PHE A 69 9.33 -1.86 21.33
CA PHE A 69 7.96 -2.06 20.84
C PHE A 69 7.39 -3.40 21.32
N THR A 70 6.07 -3.50 21.30
CA THR A 70 5.35 -4.68 21.78
C THR A 70 4.84 -5.47 20.57
N PRO A 71 5.46 -6.60 20.18
CA PRO A 71 5.00 -7.39 19.04
C PRO A 71 3.65 -8.06 19.31
N ARG A 72 2.83 -8.22 18.26
CA ARG A 72 1.54 -8.91 18.32
C ARG A 72 1.61 -10.28 17.61
N PRO A 73 0.99 -11.34 18.17
CA PRO A 73 0.93 -12.64 17.51
C PRO A 73 0.27 -12.55 16.13
N GLY A 74 0.82 -13.28 15.16
CA GLY A 74 0.29 -13.30 13.79
C GLY A 74 0.71 -12.12 12.92
N VAL A 75 1.58 -11.23 13.41
CA VAL A 75 2.19 -10.15 12.64
C VAL A 75 3.65 -10.48 12.36
N THR A 76 4.06 -10.34 11.09
CA THR A 76 5.44 -10.45 10.64
C THR A 76 6.09 -9.08 10.68
N TYR A 77 7.13 -8.95 11.49
CA TYR A 77 7.91 -7.72 11.60
C TYR A 77 9.22 -7.86 10.83
N THR A 78 9.44 -7.06 9.80
CA THR A 78 10.69 -7.08 9.02
C THR A 78 11.41 -5.75 9.12
N ALA A 79 12.69 -5.72 8.72
CA ALA A 79 13.45 -4.49 8.62
C ALA A 79 14.36 -4.55 7.39
N LEU A 80 14.49 -3.42 6.69
CA LEU A 80 15.34 -3.35 5.51
C LEU A 80 16.83 -3.40 5.90
N ALA A 81 17.59 -4.30 5.29
CA ALA A 81 19.04 -4.39 5.44
C ALA A 81 19.71 -4.57 4.08
N LEU A 82 20.49 -3.57 3.64
CA LEU A 82 21.07 -3.52 2.29
C LEU A 82 22.46 -4.17 2.15
N ASN A 83 23.07 -4.60 3.26
CA ASN A 83 24.38 -5.23 3.25
C ASN A 83 24.53 -6.24 4.40
N SER A 84 25.58 -7.07 4.33
CA SER A 84 25.85 -8.14 5.31
C SER A 84 25.94 -7.64 6.75
N ARG A 85 26.51 -6.44 6.97
CA ARG A 85 26.59 -5.83 8.31
C ARG A 85 25.22 -5.45 8.85
N GLY A 86 24.35 -4.89 8.01
CA GLY A 86 22.96 -4.58 8.36
C GLY A 86 22.16 -5.84 8.69
N VAL A 87 22.34 -6.90 7.89
CA VAL A 87 21.71 -8.21 8.13
C VAL A 87 22.18 -8.80 9.46
N GLU A 88 23.47 -8.75 9.76
CA GLU A 88 24.00 -9.26 11.03
C GLU A 88 23.50 -8.49 12.24
N ARG A 89 23.35 -7.16 12.12
CA ARG A 89 22.71 -6.34 13.16
C ARG A 89 21.24 -6.73 13.35
N ALA A 90 20.48 -6.83 12.27
CA ALA A 90 19.06 -7.20 12.33
C ALA A 90 18.84 -8.56 13.01
N ARG A 91 19.72 -9.54 12.75
CA ARG A 91 19.66 -10.88 13.37
C ARG A 91 19.71 -10.87 14.90
N GLN A 92 20.34 -9.86 15.51
CA GLN A 92 20.42 -9.75 16.98
C GLN A 92 19.05 -9.49 17.63
N TYR A 93 18.09 -9.00 16.84
CA TYR A 93 16.73 -8.68 17.28
C TYR A 93 15.70 -9.68 16.74
N SER A 94 16.16 -10.85 16.30
CA SER A 94 15.30 -11.94 15.84
C SER A 94 15.25 -13.05 16.90
N PRO A 95 14.10 -13.32 17.54
CA PRO A 95 12.81 -12.60 17.49
C PRO A 95 12.81 -11.26 18.28
N PRO A 96 11.85 -10.34 18.05
CA PRO A 96 10.64 -10.51 17.23
C PRO A 96 10.80 -10.19 15.73
N LEU A 97 11.96 -9.68 15.29
CA LEU A 97 12.18 -9.47 13.87
C LEU A 97 12.23 -10.80 13.11
N THR A 98 11.55 -10.85 11.98
CA THR A 98 11.69 -11.89 10.97
C THR A 98 12.76 -11.43 9.98
N ILE A 99 13.84 -12.21 9.89
CA ILE A 99 14.84 -12.02 8.84
C ILE A 99 14.29 -12.64 7.55
N GLU A 100 13.54 -11.83 6.80
CA GLU A 100 12.97 -12.23 5.52
C GLU A 100 14.11 -12.59 4.55
N ARG A 101 14.04 -13.81 4.02
CA ARG A 101 14.82 -14.20 2.84
C ARG A 101 13.83 -14.16 1.69
N ASP A 102 14.13 -13.38 0.65
CA ASP A 102 13.34 -13.41 -0.58
C ASP A 102 13.26 -14.88 -1.02
N PRO A 103 12.06 -15.49 -1.08
CA PRO A 103 11.91 -16.88 -1.50
C PRO A 103 12.39 -17.08 -2.94
N TYR A 104 12.51 -15.99 -3.71
CA TYR A 104 12.94 -15.97 -5.09
C TYR A 104 14.21 -15.10 -5.22
N PRO A 105 15.42 -15.68 -5.19
CA PRO A 105 16.64 -14.94 -5.54
C PRO A 105 16.43 -14.20 -6.86
N ARG A 106 16.65 -12.89 -6.85
CA ARG A 106 16.17 -12.00 -7.90
C ARG A 106 17.30 -11.41 -8.72
N LEU A 107 17.16 -11.46 -10.04
CA LEU A 107 17.89 -10.54 -10.94
C LEU A 107 17.03 -9.30 -11.11
N SER A 108 17.66 -8.14 -10.98
CA SER A 108 16.96 -6.87 -11.10
C SER A 108 17.87 -5.75 -11.52
N ALA A 109 17.31 -4.77 -12.22
CA ALA A 109 17.93 -3.46 -12.46
C ALA A 109 16.90 -2.33 -12.42
N HIS A 110 17.38 -1.11 -12.24
CA HIS A 110 16.57 0.08 -12.50
C HIS A 110 16.63 0.45 -13.97
N MET A 111 15.50 0.82 -14.60
CA MET A 111 15.51 1.35 -15.97
C MET A 111 16.12 2.76 -16.07
N CYS A 112 16.15 3.52 -14.97
CA CYS A 112 16.73 4.86 -14.96
C CYS A 112 18.15 4.88 -14.38
N ASP A 113 19.16 4.89 -15.24
CA ASP A 113 20.58 5.00 -14.85
C ASP A 113 20.88 6.26 -14.01
N VAL A 114 20.25 7.40 -14.34
CA VAL A 114 20.42 8.65 -13.58
C VAL A 114 19.92 8.49 -12.14
N PHE A 115 18.78 7.83 -11.95
CA PHE A 115 18.24 7.59 -10.62
C PHE A 115 19.15 6.68 -9.80
N THR A 116 19.61 5.56 -10.38
CA THR A 116 20.51 4.63 -9.67
C THR A 116 21.81 5.29 -9.25
N ARG A 117 22.40 6.14 -10.12
CA ARG A 117 23.61 6.89 -9.77
C ARG A 117 23.39 7.82 -8.58
N ARG A 118 22.21 8.45 -8.51
CA ARG A 118 21.84 9.34 -7.40
C ARG A 118 21.51 8.58 -6.12
N ASN A 119 20.85 7.43 -6.25
CA ASN A 119 20.32 6.64 -5.14
C ASN A 119 21.39 5.75 -4.49
N THR A 120 22.17 5.02 -5.30
CA THR A 120 23.10 4.00 -4.81
C THR A 120 24.55 4.20 -5.27
N ASN A 121 24.85 5.29 -5.99
CA ASN A 121 26.17 5.54 -6.60
C ASN A 121 26.62 4.41 -7.55
N ARG A 122 25.67 3.79 -8.25
CA ARG A 122 25.94 2.76 -9.26
C ARG A 122 25.26 3.11 -10.59
N SER A 123 25.84 2.70 -11.70
CA SER A 123 25.14 2.67 -12.98
C SER A 123 24.21 1.47 -13.07
N GLN A 124 23.24 1.53 -14.00
CA GLN A 124 22.42 0.37 -14.34
C GLN A 124 23.30 -0.83 -14.75
N MET A 125 24.32 -0.60 -15.57
CA MET A 125 25.25 -1.65 -15.98
C MET A 125 25.97 -2.29 -14.78
N GLN A 126 26.36 -1.51 -13.78
CA GLN A 126 26.96 -2.05 -12.55
C GLN A 126 25.96 -2.86 -11.72
N GLU A 127 24.65 -2.59 -11.79
CA GLU A 127 23.65 -3.50 -11.19
C GLU A 127 23.63 -4.83 -11.95
N MET A 128 23.60 -4.78 -13.28
CA MET A 128 23.56 -5.96 -14.15
C MET A 128 24.83 -6.81 -14.08
N GLU A 129 26.00 -6.20 -13.88
CA GLU A 129 27.29 -6.91 -13.68
C GLU A 129 27.26 -7.87 -12.47
N THR A 130 26.33 -7.69 -11.53
CA THR A 130 26.18 -8.60 -10.38
C THR A 130 25.36 -9.85 -10.70
N TRP A 131 24.63 -9.86 -11.81
CA TRP A 131 23.71 -10.95 -12.15
C TRP A 131 24.41 -12.31 -12.32
N PRO A 132 25.54 -12.44 -13.05
CA PRO A 132 26.21 -13.74 -13.19
C PRO A 132 26.64 -14.33 -11.84
N GLN A 133 27.09 -13.49 -10.91
CA GLN A 133 27.45 -13.95 -9.56
C GLN A 133 26.22 -14.42 -8.78
N ARG A 134 25.07 -13.74 -8.89
CA ARG A 134 23.81 -14.18 -8.26
C ARG A 134 23.33 -15.51 -8.82
N VAL A 135 23.42 -15.70 -10.14
CA VAL A 135 23.07 -16.97 -10.79
C VAL A 135 23.97 -18.09 -10.29
N ALA A 136 25.29 -17.89 -10.27
CA ALA A 136 26.24 -18.88 -9.75
C ALA A 136 25.95 -19.24 -8.28
N GLN A 137 25.70 -18.23 -7.43
CA GLN A 137 25.35 -18.46 -6.03
C GLN A 137 24.04 -19.25 -5.87
N ALA A 138 23.03 -18.97 -6.70
CA ALA A 138 21.78 -19.72 -6.68
C ALA A 138 21.98 -21.20 -7.07
N GLN A 139 22.85 -21.48 -8.05
CA GLN A 139 23.22 -22.85 -8.41
C GLN A 139 23.96 -23.56 -7.27
N GLU A 140 24.93 -22.91 -6.61
CA GLU A 140 25.65 -23.45 -5.45
C GLU A 140 24.69 -23.81 -4.30
N LEU A 141 23.68 -22.96 -4.09
CA LEU A 141 22.65 -23.16 -3.07
C LEU A 141 21.51 -24.10 -3.51
N ASN A 142 21.57 -24.67 -4.71
CA ASN A 142 20.54 -25.55 -5.29
C ASN A 142 19.13 -24.94 -5.30
N VAL A 143 19.04 -23.62 -5.49
CA VAL A 143 17.78 -22.90 -5.65
C VAL A 143 17.02 -23.44 -6.86
N LYS A 144 15.70 -23.59 -6.72
CA LYS A 144 14.82 -24.13 -7.78
C LYS A 144 13.92 -23.08 -8.43
N GLU A 145 13.65 -22.01 -7.70
CA GLU A 145 12.74 -20.96 -8.13
C GLU A 145 13.41 -19.61 -7.91
N ALA A 146 13.24 -18.70 -8.87
CA ALA A 146 13.87 -17.39 -8.87
C ALA A 146 12.90 -16.30 -9.29
N GLY A 147 13.38 -15.06 -9.17
CA GLY A 147 12.65 -13.87 -9.52
C GLY A 147 13.37 -13.02 -10.56
N ILE A 148 12.57 -12.26 -11.30
CA ILE A 148 13.01 -11.15 -12.16
C ILE A 148 12.41 -9.85 -11.64
N GLY A 149 12.95 -8.70 -12.00
CA GLY A 149 12.41 -7.46 -11.50
C GLY A 149 13.02 -6.17 -11.99
N CYS A 150 12.19 -5.14 -12.06
CA CYS A 150 12.58 -3.83 -12.52
C CYS A 150 12.16 -2.75 -11.53
N ASN A 151 12.98 -1.72 -11.36
CA ASN A 151 12.60 -0.46 -10.71
C ASN A 151 12.63 0.70 -11.70
N ALA A 152 11.90 1.78 -11.39
CA ALA A 152 11.61 2.85 -12.34
C ALA A 152 10.96 2.28 -13.63
N SER A 153 10.05 1.31 -13.48
CA SER A 153 9.59 0.43 -14.55
C SER A 153 8.82 1.13 -15.67
N TRP A 154 8.17 2.25 -15.38
CA TRP A 154 7.26 2.92 -16.33
C TRP A 154 7.73 4.32 -16.77
N GLY A 155 8.81 4.81 -16.17
CA GLY A 155 9.34 6.13 -16.49
C GLY A 155 10.23 6.68 -15.38
N SER A 156 10.69 7.90 -15.61
CA SER A 156 11.57 8.64 -14.73
C SER A 156 11.39 10.13 -14.87
N ASN A 157 11.52 10.87 -13.77
CA ASN A 157 11.59 12.33 -13.79
C ASN A 157 12.86 12.86 -14.49
N PHE A 158 13.85 11.99 -14.75
CA PHE A 158 15.13 12.35 -15.36
C PHE A 158 15.25 11.97 -16.83
N LEU A 159 14.57 10.90 -17.26
CA LEU A 159 14.68 10.35 -18.63
C LEU A 159 13.33 10.29 -19.36
N GLY A 160 12.26 10.75 -18.72
CA GLY A 160 10.92 10.74 -19.30
C GLY A 160 10.29 9.35 -19.24
N GLU A 161 9.42 9.11 -20.20
CA GLU A 161 8.59 7.92 -20.27
C GLU A 161 9.36 6.68 -20.73
N PHE A 162 9.07 5.53 -20.11
CA PHE A 162 9.51 4.23 -20.62
C PHE A 162 8.31 3.42 -21.14
N PRO A 163 8.36 2.92 -22.38
CA PRO A 163 7.33 2.04 -22.91
C PRO A 163 7.43 0.62 -22.31
N VAL A 164 6.31 -0.08 -22.23
CA VAL A 164 6.23 -1.45 -21.67
C VAL A 164 7.12 -2.43 -22.45
N ASP A 165 7.32 -2.24 -23.75
CA ASP A 165 8.25 -3.07 -24.53
C ASP A 165 9.70 -3.03 -24.01
N SER A 166 10.16 -1.88 -23.52
CA SER A 166 11.49 -1.74 -22.92
C SER A 166 11.58 -2.48 -21.58
N LEU A 167 10.52 -2.42 -20.77
CA LEU A 167 10.40 -3.19 -19.54
C LEU A 167 10.43 -4.70 -19.84
N MET A 168 9.61 -5.17 -20.79
CA MET A 168 9.58 -6.57 -21.19
C MET A 168 10.92 -7.07 -21.74
N THR A 169 11.66 -6.21 -22.46
CA THR A 169 13.02 -6.54 -22.95
C THR A 169 14.00 -6.75 -21.79
N LEU A 170 13.93 -5.94 -20.74
CA LEU A 170 14.78 -6.10 -19.55
C LEU A 170 14.43 -7.40 -18.81
N LEU A 171 13.14 -7.61 -18.54
CA LEU A 171 12.64 -8.81 -17.86
C LEU A 171 13.00 -10.09 -18.61
N GLU A 172 12.97 -10.06 -19.95
CA GLU A 172 13.38 -11.21 -20.78
C GLU A 172 14.87 -11.52 -20.63
N LYS A 173 15.73 -10.52 -20.51
CA LYS A 173 17.16 -10.76 -20.27
C LYS A 173 17.40 -11.42 -18.92
N GLU A 174 16.68 -10.97 -17.90
CA GLU A 174 16.75 -11.56 -16.56
C GLU A 174 16.22 -13.00 -16.55
N HIS A 175 15.10 -13.25 -17.23
CA HIS A 175 14.48 -14.58 -17.34
C HIS A 175 15.39 -15.56 -18.07
N ASN A 176 15.93 -15.18 -19.23
CA ASN A 176 16.85 -16.02 -20.03
C ASN A 176 18.08 -16.47 -19.23
N MET A 177 18.61 -15.63 -18.33
CA MET A 177 19.76 -16.01 -17.49
C MET A 177 19.42 -17.11 -16.48
N TRP A 178 18.17 -17.17 -16.01
CA TRP A 178 17.71 -18.26 -15.15
C TRP A 178 17.43 -19.54 -15.95
N ASP A 179 16.83 -19.39 -17.13
CA ASP A 179 16.56 -20.50 -18.04
C ASP A 179 17.84 -21.23 -18.49
N GLU A 180 18.91 -20.49 -18.78
CA GLU A 180 20.22 -21.05 -19.18
C GLU A 180 20.80 -22.04 -18.14
N VAL A 181 20.43 -21.86 -16.87
CA VAL A 181 20.87 -22.73 -15.77
C VAL A 181 19.77 -23.64 -15.23
N GLY A 182 18.59 -23.65 -15.87
CA GLY A 182 17.46 -24.50 -15.51
C GLY A 182 16.81 -24.16 -14.16
N ILE A 183 16.79 -22.87 -13.78
CA ILE A 183 16.08 -22.38 -12.60
C ILE A 183 14.79 -21.71 -13.06
N ASN A 184 13.65 -22.13 -12.50
CA ASN A 184 12.35 -21.63 -12.95
C ASN A 184 12.09 -20.23 -12.38
N VAL A 185 11.64 -19.30 -13.21
CA VAL A 185 11.18 -17.99 -12.74
C VAL A 185 9.73 -18.10 -12.28
N ARG A 186 9.45 -17.76 -11.01
CA ARG A 186 8.08 -17.76 -10.45
C ARG A 186 7.61 -16.39 -10.01
N SER A 187 8.52 -15.43 -9.91
CA SER A 187 8.21 -14.09 -9.40
C SER A 187 8.67 -12.97 -10.33
N VAL A 188 7.83 -11.94 -10.45
CA VAL A 188 8.20 -10.64 -11.04
C VAL A 188 7.97 -9.52 -10.02
N SER A 189 8.88 -8.55 -9.95
CA SER A 189 8.69 -7.34 -9.15
C SER A 189 8.82 -6.08 -10.01
N MET A 190 7.93 -5.11 -9.83
CA MET A 190 7.98 -3.83 -10.51
C MET A 190 7.85 -2.68 -9.50
N GLY A 191 8.84 -1.80 -9.47
CA GLY A 191 8.87 -0.64 -8.59
C GLY A 191 8.81 0.70 -9.33
N ASP A 192 8.15 1.68 -8.71
CA ASP A 192 7.91 3.00 -9.27
C ASP A 192 8.34 4.13 -8.30
N PRO A 193 9.65 4.31 -8.06
CA PRO A 193 10.16 5.31 -7.13
C PRO A 193 9.86 6.77 -7.52
N MET A 194 9.32 7.01 -8.71
CA MET A 194 9.10 8.35 -9.28
C MET A 194 7.63 8.64 -9.61
N SER A 195 6.71 7.72 -9.30
CA SER A 195 5.26 7.86 -9.54
C SER A 195 4.89 8.04 -11.02
N HIS A 196 5.44 7.18 -11.89
CA HIS A 196 5.17 7.09 -13.33
C HIS A 196 4.21 5.95 -13.71
N CYS A 197 3.77 5.13 -12.75
CA CYS A 197 2.74 4.14 -13.01
C CYS A 197 1.45 4.81 -13.49
N THR A 198 0.77 4.14 -14.42
CA THR A 198 -0.63 4.39 -14.75
C THR A 198 -1.35 3.05 -14.75
N PRO A 199 -2.67 3.02 -14.50
CA PRO A 199 -3.42 1.77 -14.48
C PRO A 199 -3.24 0.95 -15.76
N ALA A 200 -3.29 1.62 -16.92
CA ALA A 200 -3.11 0.98 -18.23
C ALA A 200 -1.73 0.34 -18.41
N LYS A 201 -0.66 0.99 -17.95
CA LYS A 201 0.70 0.42 -18.05
C LYS A 201 0.90 -0.76 -17.12
N VAL A 202 0.35 -0.70 -15.90
CA VAL A 202 0.42 -1.80 -14.94
C VAL A 202 -0.35 -3.01 -15.48
N GLU A 203 -1.58 -2.80 -15.96
CA GLU A 203 -2.39 -3.82 -16.61
C GLU A 203 -1.67 -4.46 -17.80
N GLU A 204 -1.15 -3.66 -18.74
CA GLU A 204 -0.41 -4.15 -19.89
C GLU A 204 0.83 -4.97 -19.47
N SER A 205 1.60 -4.47 -18.49
CA SER A 205 2.80 -5.16 -18.01
C SER A 205 2.47 -6.53 -17.42
N LEU A 206 1.43 -6.62 -16.59
CA LEU A 206 0.99 -7.87 -15.96
C LEU A 206 0.42 -8.84 -17.00
N TYR A 207 -0.40 -8.36 -17.93
CA TYR A 207 -0.93 -9.17 -19.03
C TYR A 207 0.21 -9.78 -19.86
N ARG A 208 1.18 -8.96 -20.28
CA ARG A 208 2.31 -9.40 -21.12
C ARG A 208 3.23 -10.36 -20.39
N VAL A 209 3.46 -10.17 -19.08
CA VAL A 209 4.19 -11.13 -18.25
C VAL A 209 3.48 -12.48 -18.22
N LYS A 210 2.17 -12.49 -17.93
CA LYS A 210 1.38 -13.75 -17.86
C LYS A 210 1.27 -14.47 -19.20
N GLU A 211 1.12 -13.73 -20.28
CA GLU A 211 1.06 -14.28 -21.64
C GLU A 211 2.39 -14.92 -22.02
N ARG A 212 3.51 -14.30 -21.63
CA ARG A 212 4.85 -14.75 -22.00
C ARG A 212 5.39 -15.87 -21.10
N TRP A 213 5.14 -15.76 -19.80
CA TRP A 213 5.67 -16.64 -18.74
C TRP A 213 4.51 -17.06 -17.82
N PRO A 214 3.66 -18.00 -18.25
CA PRO A 214 2.49 -18.43 -17.50
C PRO A 214 2.83 -19.12 -16.17
N GLU A 215 4.08 -19.52 -15.96
CA GLU A 215 4.60 -20.06 -14.70
C GLU A 215 4.80 -19.00 -13.60
N ILE A 216 4.82 -17.71 -13.96
CA ILE A 216 4.94 -16.62 -12.99
C ILE A 216 3.58 -16.40 -12.33
N ASP A 217 3.49 -16.79 -11.05
CA ASP A 217 2.29 -16.69 -10.21
C ASP A 217 2.48 -15.70 -9.06
N HIS A 218 3.68 -15.14 -8.85
CA HIS A 218 3.97 -14.21 -7.77
C HIS A 218 4.38 -12.81 -8.27
N PHE A 219 3.50 -11.83 -8.09
CA PHE A 219 3.66 -10.46 -8.57
C PHE A 219 3.89 -9.51 -7.41
N ARG A 220 4.93 -8.67 -7.46
CA ARG A 220 5.15 -7.61 -6.48
C ARG A 220 5.10 -6.24 -7.13
N LEU A 221 4.27 -5.34 -6.62
CA LEU A 221 4.19 -3.95 -7.07
C LEU A 221 4.51 -2.99 -5.92
N HIS A 222 5.54 -2.17 -6.13
CA HIS A 222 5.92 -1.09 -5.22
C HIS A 222 5.59 0.26 -5.87
N LEU A 223 4.40 0.77 -5.59
CA LEU A 223 3.79 1.89 -6.32
C LEU A 223 3.78 3.17 -5.49
N HIS A 224 4.54 4.18 -5.92
CA HIS A 224 4.44 5.51 -5.32
C HIS A 224 3.25 6.30 -5.88
N ASN A 225 2.66 7.17 -5.06
CA ASN A 225 1.39 7.83 -5.36
C ASN A 225 1.48 9.32 -5.71
N GLY A 226 2.65 9.83 -6.12
CA GLY A 226 2.87 11.26 -6.33
C GLY A 226 2.09 11.92 -7.47
N ARG A 227 1.36 11.13 -8.26
CA ARG A 227 0.40 11.59 -9.28
C ARG A 227 -0.98 10.97 -9.11
N ASN A 228 -1.27 10.46 -7.92
CA ASN A 228 -2.53 9.81 -7.56
C ASN A 228 -2.91 8.59 -8.42
N MET A 229 -1.91 7.80 -8.86
CA MET A 229 -2.12 6.65 -9.74
C MET A 229 -1.92 5.30 -9.06
N ALA A 230 -1.35 5.25 -7.85
CA ALA A 230 -0.96 3.98 -7.20
C ALA A 230 -2.18 3.12 -6.85
N ILE A 231 -3.22 3.69 -6.24
CA ILE A 231 -4.45 2.95 -5.88
C ILE A 231 -5.16 2.43 -7.13
N ALA A 232 -5.33 3.28 -8.16
CA ALA A 232 -5.96 2.88 -9.41
C ALA A 232 -5.15 1.80 -10.16
N SER A 233 -3.82 1.85 -10.04
CA SER A 233 -2.92 0.84 -10.62
C SER A 233 -2.94 -0.47 -9.85
N ALA A 234 -3.04 -0.43 -8.51
CA ALA A 234 -3.27 -1.61 -7.69
C ALA A 234 -4.63 -2.26 -7.99
N TYR A 235 -5.69 -1.45 -8.17
CA TYR A 235 -6.98 -1.94 -8.64
C TYR A 235 -6.87 -2.65 -10.00
N ALA A 236 -6.20 -2.04 -10.98
CA ALA A 236 -5.97 -2.67 -12.27
C ALA A 236 -5.24 -4.00 -12.12
N ALA A 237 -4.17 -4.06 -11.30
CA ALA A 237 -3.46 -5.31 -11.02
C ALA A 237 -4.36 -6.40 -10.42
N MET A 238 -5.19 -6.07 -9.44
CA MET A 238 -6.15 -7.01 -8.85
C MET A 238 -7.19 -7.50 -9.86
N ARG A 239 -7.54 -6.68 -10.86
CA ARG A 239 -8.49 -7.05 -11.93
C ARG A 239 -7.87 -7.90 -13.03
N THR A 240 -6.58 -7.71 -13.31
CA THR A 240 -5.82 -8.46 -14.33
C THR A 240 -5.39 -9.83 -13.84
N LEU A 241 -5.00 -9.94 -12.57
CA LEU A 241 -4.56 -11.20 -11.97
C LEU A 241 -5.75 -12.07 -11.55
N GLY A 242 -5.51 -13.37 -11.45
CA GLY A 242 -6.50 -14.40 -11.12
C GLY A 242 -6.26 -15.03 -9.74
N PRO A 243 -7.14 -15.96 -9.32
CA PRO A 243 -7.09 -16.56 -7.98
C PRO A 243 -5.87 -17.42 -7.67
N ASP A 244 -5.22 -17.95 -8.70
CA ASP A 244 -4.00 -18.75 -8.54
C ASP A 244 -2.75 -17.87 -8.38
N ASP A 245 -2.88 -16.55 -8.57
CA ASP A 245 -1.78 -15.60 -8.43
C ASP A 245 -1.72 -15.02 -7.00
N THR A 246 -0.50 -14.66 -6.58
CA THR A 246 -0.24 -13.82 -5.41
C THR A 246 0.19 -12.43 -5.86
N LEU A 247 -0.43 -11.40 -5.28
CA LEU A 247 -0.09 -9.99 -5.50
C LEU A 247 0.44 -9.37 -4.20
N GLU A 248 1.73 -9.11 -4.13
CA GLU A 248 2.34 -8.29 -3.08
C GLU A 248 2.18 -6.79 -3.40
N LEU A 249 1.59 -6.04 -2.47
CA LEU A 249 1.45 -4.59 -2.55
C LEU A 249 2.08 -3.94 -1.33
N ASP A 250 2.83 -2.88 -1.59
CA ASP A 250 3.43 -2.04 -0.56
C ASP A 250 2.62 -0.73 -0.43
N GLY A 251 2.45 -0.24 0.79
CA GLY A 251 1.88 1.09 1.04
C GLY A 251 2.31 1.64 2.40
N THR A 252 1.81 2.82 2.74
CA THR A 252 2.20 3.51 3.99
C THR A 252 0.99 4.13 4.63
N ILE A 253 0.89 4.06 5.95
CA ILE A 253 -0.23 4.65 6.69
C ILE A 253 -0.37 6.16 6.38
N GLY A 254 -1.53 6.62 5.91
CA GLY A 254 -1.75 8.01 5.47
C GLY A 254 -0.98 8.42 4.19
N GLY A 255 -0.31 7.51 3.51
CA GLY A 255 0.34 7.73 2.21
C GLY A 255 1.63 8.57 2.26
N PHE A 256 2.17 8.82 3.45
CA PHE A 256 3.45 9.51 3.63
C PHE A 256 4.66 8.70 3.17
N GLY A 257 5.83 9.34 3.11
CA GLY A 257 7.06 8.72 2.63
C GLY A 257 7.48 9.29 1.28
N GLY A 258 8.15 8.47 0.49
CA GLY A 258 8.69 8.87 -0.79
C GLY A 258 10.21 8.74 -0.87
N CYS A 259 10.75 9.00 -2.05
CA CYS A 259 12.15 8.78 -2.33
C CYS A 259 12.92 10.12 -2.40
N PRO A 260 13.91 10.39 -1.53
CA PRO A 260 14.68 11.64 -1.58
C PRO A 260 15.54 11.77 -2.86
N TYR A 261 15.83 10.66 -3.53
CA TYR A 261 16.70 10.62 -4.70
C TYR A 261 15.97 10.79 -6.05
N CYS A 262 14.64 10.75 -6.03
CA CYS A 262 13.77 10.73 -7.23
C CYS A 262 13.47 12.11 -7.85
N GLY A 263 13.93 13.19 -7.21
CA GLY A 263 13.68 14.58 -7.63
C GLY A 263 12.44 15.23 -7.02
N ASN A 264 11.49 14.44 -6.50
CA ASN A 264 10.24 14.92 -5.91
C ASN A 264 10.15 14.71 -4.38
N GLY A 265 11.04 13.91 -3.79
CA GLY A 265 11.10 13.70 -2.34
C GLY A 265 9.77 13.21 -1.78
N ARG A 266 9.28 13.89 -0.73
CA ARG A 266 8.04 13.54 -0.02
C ARG A 266 6.79 13.55 -0.91
N ALA A 267 6.80 14.32 -2.00
CA ALA A 267 5.66 14.40 -2.89
C ALA A 267 5.40 13.09 -3.67
N THR A 268 6.34 12.14 -3.65
CA THR A 268 6.08 10.83 -4.26
C THR A 268 5.18 9.95 -3.40
N GLY A 269 5.29 9.99 -2.06
CA GLY A 269 4.45 9.23 -1.14
C GLY A 269 4.29 7.76 -1.50
N MET A 270 3.33 7.09 -0.89
CA MET A 270 2.83 5.77 -1.34
C MET A 270 1.29 5.81 -1.34
N ALA A 271 0.65 4.73 -1.79
CA ALA A 271 -0.78 4.58 -1.56
C ALA A 271 -1.05 4.61 -0.04
N PRO A 272 -1.97 5.48 0.44
CA PRO A 272 -2.45 5.42 1.81
C PRO A 272 -3.00 4.03 2.14
N THR A 273 -2.48 3.42 3.21
CA THR A 273 -2.88 2.09 3.67
C THR A 273 -4.37 1.98 3.87
N GLU A 274 -4.96 2.94 4.57
CA GLU A 274 -6.38 2.97 4.88
C GLU A 274 -7.25 3.09 3.62
N ASP A 275 -6.81 3.82 2.60
CA ASP A 275 -7.57 3.99 1.35
C ASP A 275 -7.51 2.72 0.50
N LEU A 276 -6.32 2.10 0.40
CA LEU A 276 -6.14 0.88 -0.38
C LEU A 276 -6.91 -0.30 0.26
N LEU A 277 -6.79 -0.48 1.58
CA LEU A 277 -7.44 -1.58 2.28
C LEU A 277 -8.97 -1.38 2.36
N HIS A 278 -9.45 -0.14 2.49
CA HIS A 278 -10.87 0.17 2.39
C HIS A 278 -11.45 -0.18 1.01
N MET A 279 -10.73 0.14 -0.06
CA MET A 279 -11.10 -0.28 -1.42
C MET A 279 -11.15 -1.81 -1.54
N MET A 280 -10.12 -2.51 -1.05
CA MET A 280 -10.06 -3.98 -1.10
C MET A 280 -11.22 -4.65 -0.37
N GLU A 281 -11.54 -4.18 0.84
CA GLU A 281 -12.63 -4.74 1.63
C GLU A 281 -13.99 -4.59 0.91
N ASP A 282 -14.23 -3.44 0.27
CA ASP A 282 -15.46 -3.20 -0.48
C ASP A 282 -15.52 -3.90 -1.84
N MET A 283 -14.37 -4.33 -2.35
CA MET A 283 -14.29 -5.29 -3.46
C MET A 283 -14.53 -6.73 -3.01
N GLY A 284 -14.63 -6.99 -1.71
CA GLY A 284 -14.78 -8.33 -1.14
C GLY A 284 -13.46 -9.09 -1.00
N ILE A 285 -12.31 -8.41 -1.04
CA ILE A 285 -11.00 -8.99 -0.77
C ILE A 285 -10.76 -8.92 0.74
N GLU A 286 -10.50 -10.07 1.36
CA GLU A 286 -10.23 -10.13 2.79
C GLU A 286 -8.88 -9.47 3.13
N THR A 287 -8.93 -8.47 4.01
CA THR A 287 -7.74 -7.75 4.51
C THR A 287 -7.41 -8.13 5.95
N GLY A 288 -8.43 -8.48 6.75
CA GLY A 288 -8.29 -8.78 8.17
C GLY A 288 -7.90 -7.59 9.04
N VAL A 289 -8.00 -6.36 8.51
CA VAL A 289 -7.68 -5.13 9.24
C VAL A 289 -8.91 -4.50 9.87
N ASP A 290 -8.68 -3.79 10.97
CA ASP A 290 -9.63 -2.92 11.63
C ASP A 290 -9.41 -1.49 11.10
N ILE A 291 -10.31 -1.03 10.24
CA ILE A 291 -10.19 0.28 9.59
C ILE A 291 -10.21 1.42 10.61
N ASP A 292 -10.97 1.29 11.70
CA ASP A 292 -11.06 2.33 12.73
C ASP A 292 -9.72 2.50 13.47
N LYS A 293 -8.99 1.39 13.69
CA LYS A 293 -7.64 1.44 14.25
C LYS A 293 -6.62 2.00 13.26
N LEU A 294 -6.75 1.71 11.96
CA LEU A 294 -5.89 2.34 10.96
C LEU A 294 -6.09 3.85 10.93
N ILE A 295 -7.33 4.35 11.05
CA ILE A 295 -7.60 5.78 11.15
C ILE A 295 -6.92 6.38 12.39
N ASP A 296 -6.97 5.70 13.55
CA ASP A 296 -6.22 6.14 14.74
C ASP A 296 -4.70 6.19 14.50
N CYS A 297 -4.15 5.23 13.75
CA CYS A 297 -2.74 5.24 13.36
C CYS A 297 -2.41 6.46 12.50
N VAL A 298 -3.27 6.83 11.55
CA VAL A 298 -3.08 8.02 10.68
C VAL A 298 -3.07 9.28 11.53
N TRP A 299 -4.05 9.46 12.42
CA TRP A 299 -4.12 10.64 13.30
C TRP A 299 -2.91 10.74 14.24
N THR A 300 -2.44 9.60 14.75
CA THR A 300 -1.19 9.52 15.52
C THR A 300 0.01 9.93 14.67
N ALA A 301 0.12 9.40 13.44
CA ALA A 301 1.19 9.78 12.51
C ALA A 301 1.16 11.29 12.18
N GLU A 302 -0.01 11.86 11.93
CA GLU A 302 -0.18 13.31 11.69
C GLU A 302 0.29 14.15 12.88
N ARG A 303 -0.07 13.75 14.10
CA ARG A 303 0.39 14.39 15.33
C ARG A 303 1.92 14.34 15.45
N ILE A 304 2.51 13.18 15.22
CA ILE A 304 3.95 12.95 15.34
C ILE A 304 4.74 13.76 14.30
N ILE A 305 4.26 13.77 13.06
CA ILE A 305 4.94 14.43 11.92
C ILE A 305 4.63 15.94 11.91
N GLY A 306 3.52 16.37 12.51
CA GLY A 306 3.12 17.77 12.62
C GLY A 306 2.44 18.34 11.37
N ARG A 307 1.83 17.48 10.54
CA ARG A 307 1.10 17.88 9.34
C ARG A 307 0.06 16.84 8.95
N GLU A 308 -0.91 17.27 8.14
CA GLU A 308 -1.86 16.36 7.51
C GLU A 308 -1.16 15.39 6.53
N LEU A 309 -1.65 14.16 6.50
CA LEU A 309 -1.30 13.09 5.60
C LEU A 309 -2.32 12.98 4.45
N TYR A 310 -2.03 12.17 3.43
CA TYR A 310 -2.73 12.18 2.15
C TYR A 310 -3.93 11.24 2.06
N GLY A 311 -4.16 10.40 3.07
CA GLY A 311 -5.28 9.47 3.05
C GLY A 311 -6.63 10.14 3.19
N HIS A 312 -7.63 9.61 2.49
CA HIS A 312 -8.98 10.18 2.45
C HIS A 312 -9.94 9.49 3.42
N VAL A 313 -9.83 8.17 3.60
CA VAL A 313 -10.68 7.41 4.52
C VAL A 313 -10.48 7.86 5.96
N SER A 314 -9.27 8.23 6.34
CA SER A 314 -8.96 8.82 7.65
C SER A 314 -9.56 10.22 7.89
N LYS A 315 -10.10 10.84 6.85
CA LYS A 315 -10.77 12.16 6.89
C LYS A 315 -12.29 12.04 6.81
N ALA A 316 -12.77 11.20 5.90
CA ALA A 316 -14.20 11.05 5.62
C ALA A 316 -14.87 9.95 6.47
N GLY A 317 -14.08 9.06 7.05
CA GLY A 317 -14.56 7.83 7.67
C GLY A 317 -14.74 6.69 6.67
N PRO A 318 -14.82 5.44 7.14
CA PRO A 318 -15.17 4.31 6.28
C PRO A 318 -16.63 4.44 5.81
N ARG A 319 -16.95 3.82 4.67
CA ARG A 319 -18.34 3.70 4.21
C ARG A 319 -19.19 3.00 5.30
N PRO A 320 -20.32 3.57 5.74
CA PRO A 320 -21.17 2.93 6.73
C PRO A 320 -21.87 1.71 6.10
N LYS A 321 -21.75 0.53 6.74
CA LYS A 321 -22.26 -0.75 6.20
C LYS A 321 -23.44 -1.30 6.99
N THR A 322 -23.60 -0.86 8.23
CA THR A 322 -24.63 -1.32 9.18
C THR A 322 -25.47 -0.15 9.67
N VAL A 323 -26.68 -0.44 10.16
CA VAL A 323 -27.66 0.59 10.57
C VAL A 323 -27.09 1.50 11.67
N ASP A 324 -26.33 0.94 12.61
CA ASP A 324 -25.68 1.66 13.70
C ASP A 324 -24.50 2.53 13.25
N GLN A 325 -23.94 2.29 12.06
CA GLN A 325 -22.91 3.12 11.46
C GLN A 325 -23.46 4.24 10.57
N LEU A 326 -24.72 4.14 10.14
CA LEU A 326 -25.30 5.17 9.29
C LEU A 326 -25.43 6.48 10.07
N TYR A 327 -25.06 7.58 9.43
CA TYR A 327 -25.05 8.89 10.07
C TYR A 327 -26.46 9.34 10.49
N ASP A 328 -26.51 10.21 11.50
CA ASP A 328 -27.72 10.88 11.93
C ASP A 328 -28.29 11.70 10.76
N MET A 329 -29.55 11.44 10.39
CA MET A 329 -30.23 12.21 9.35
C MET A 329 -30.35 13.69 9.72
N ASN A 330 -30.26 14.02 11.01
CA ASN A 330 -30.34 15.38 11.54
C ASN A 330 -28.98 15.97 11.91
N ALA A 331 -27.86 15.38 11.45
CA ALA A 331 -26.55 15.99 11.62
C ALA A 331 -26.54 17.45 11.09
N PRO A 332 -25.80 18.37 11.73
CA PRO A 332 -25.73 19.76 11.28
C PRO A 332 -24.96 19.87 9.94
N PHE A 333 -24.81 21.09 9.43
CA PHE A 333 -23.79 21.36 8.42
C PHE A 333 -22.41 20.94 8.93
N ILE A 334 -21.75 20.09 8.16
CA ILE A 334 -20.36 19.65 8.37
C ILE A 334 -19.51 20.31 7.28
N GLU A 335 -18.69 21.29 7.66
CA GLU A 335 -17.89 22.07 6.71
C GLU A 335 -16.39 21.82 6.86
N THR A 336 -15.96 21.34 8.03
CA THR A 336 -14.55 21.15 8.37
C THR A 336 -14.18 19.68 8.52
N LEU A 337 -12.88 19.38 8.35
CA LEU A 337 -12.34 18.05 8.63
C LEU A 337 -12.46 17.65 10.11
N GLU A 338 -12.49 18.62 11.03
CA GLU A 338 -12.66 18.34 12.46
C GLU A 338 -14.09 17.88 12.75
N GLU A 339 -15.09 18.61 12.26
CA GLU A 339 -16.50 18.22 12.38
C GLU A 339 -16.75 16.86 11.70
N ALA A 340 -16.09 16.60 10.56
CA ALA A 340 -16.20 15.32 9.86
C ALA A 340 -15.79 14.13 10.72
N ARG A 341 -14.94 14.30 11.75
CA ARG A 341 -14.54 13.22 12.68
C ARG A 341 -15.70 12.63 13.48
N HIS A 342 -16.90 13.16 13.36
CA HIS A 342 -18.09 12.64 14.01
C HIS A 342 -18.36 11.17 13.68
N PHE A 343 -17.91 10.68 12.52
CA PHE A 343 -18.02 9.26 12.14
C PHE A 343 -17.40 8.32 13.19
N LYS A 344 -16.45 8.82 14.00
CA LYS A 344 -15.76 8.05 15.04
C LYS A 344 -15.80 8.70 16.42
N LYS A 345 -15.84 10.03 16.50
CA LYS A 345 -15.94 10.78 17.77
C LYS A 345 -17.38 11.05 18.22
N GLY A 346 -18.36 10.76 17.36
CA GLY A 346 -19.76 11.01 17.66
C GLY A 346 -20.16 12.49 17.54
N PRO A 347 -21.39 12.84 17.92
CA PRO A 347 -21.99 14.15 17.64
C PRO A 347 -21.37 15.33 18.41
N GLU A 348 -20.58 15.06 19.45
CA GLU A 348 -19.93 16.10 20.26
C GLU A 348 -18.97 17.00 19.45
N VAL A 349 -18.40 16.51 18.35
CA VAL A 349 -17.46 17.29 17.53
C VAL A 349 -18.12 18.39 16.70
N TYR A 350 -19.44 18.36 16.57
CA TYR A 350 -20.22 19.40 15.90
C TYR A 350 -21.25 20.05 16.84
N GLU A 351 -21.01 20.02 18.15
CA GLU A 351 -21.85 20.71 19.13
C GLU A 351 -21.90 22.22 18.82
N GLY A 352 -23.12 22.77 18.76
CA GLY A 352 -23.34 24.16 18.34
C GLY A 352 -23.32 24.38 16.82
N GLY A 353 -23.27 23.31 16.03
CA GLY A 353 -23.36 23.35 14.58
C GLY A 353 -24.64 24.00 14.05
N ILE A 354 -24.61 24.42 12.78
CA ILE A 354 -25.75 25.05 12.13
C ILE A 354 -26.66 23.96 11.56
N TYR A 355 -27.92 23.95 11.96
CA TYR A 355 -28.93 23.02 11.45
C TYR A 355 -29.77 23.70 10.36
N PRO A 356 -29.60 23.34 9.07
CA PRO A 356 -30.34 23.98 7.96
C PRO A 356 -31.83 23.64 7.92
N TYR A 357 -32.23 22.56 8.60
CA TYR A 357 -33.56 21.98 8.49
C TYR A 357 -34.52 22.64 9.49
N ARG A 358 -35.73 22.97 9.03
CA ARG A 358 -36.77 23.59 9.89
C ARG A 358 -37.46 22.58 10.80
N GLU A 359 -37.51 21.33 10.37
CA GLU A 359 -38.13 20.20 11.05
C GLU A 359 -37.17 19.00 10.98
N PRO A 360 -37.26 18.05 11.92
CA PRO A 360 -36.46 16.83 11.86
C PRO A 360 -36.67 16.08 10.54
N ILE A 361 -35.57 15.59 9.94
CA ILE A 361 -35.61 14.81 8.72
C ILE A 361 -36.24 13.45 9.01
N THR A 362 -37.23 13.10 8.19
CA THR A 362 -37.85 11.76 8.14
C THR A 362 -37.63 11.18 6.75
N SER A 363 -37.55 9.85 6.65
CA SER A 363 -37.34 9.18 5.36
C SER A 363 -37.92 7.76 5.37
N PRO A 364 -38.91 7.45 4.51
CA PRO A 364 -39.43 6.08 4.38
C PRO A 364 -38.35 5.11 3.87
N TYR A 365 -37.31 5.60 3.19
CA TYR A 365 -36.14 4.80 2.82
C TYR A 365 -35.30 4.42 4.04
N ARG A 366 -35.10 5.37 4.97
CA ARG A 366 -34.36 5.11 6.21
C ARG A 366 -35.11 4.12 7.10
N GLU A 367 -36.42 4.30 7.27
CA GLU A 367 -37.27 3.40 8.05
C GLU A 367 -37.17 1.95 7.56
N ARG A 368 -37.10 1.74 6.24
CA ARG A 368 -36.86 0.42 5.66
C ARG A 368 -35.49 -0.15 6.02
N VAL A 369 -34.45 0.65 5.88
CA VAL A 369 -33.07 0.23 6.22
C VAL A 369 -32.98 -0.14 7.70
N GLU A 370 -33.61 0.63 8.59
CA GLU A 370 -33.71 0.32 10.02
C GLU A 370 -34.52 -0.94 10.32
N ALA A 371 -35.51 -1.26 9.48
CA ALA A 371 -36.24 -2.53 9.52
C ALA A 371 -35.47 -3.71 8.88
N GLY A 372 -34.23 -3.51 8.43
CA GLY A 372 -33.41 -4.54 7.79
C GLY A 372 -33.75 -4.83 6.33
N LEU A 373 -34.52 -3.95 5.69
CA LEU A 373 -34.85 -4.02 4.26
C LEU A 373 -33.86 -3.15 3.46
N PRO A 374 -33.62 -3.46 2.17
CA PRO A 374 -32.82 -2.58 1.34
C PRO A 374 -33.52 -1.24 1.10
N ALA A 375 -32.72 -0.18 0.92
CA ALA A 375 -33.23 1.16 0.63
C ALA A 375 -34.05 1.20 -0.66
N PHE A 376 -33.72 0.34 -1.63
CA PHE A 376 -34.46 0.12 -2.87
C PHE A 376 -34.74 -1.36 -3.00
N ASP A 377 -35.89 -1.74 -3.54
CA ASP A 377 -36.07 -3.13 -3.94
C ASP A 377 -35.12 -3.48 -5.11
N SER A 378 -35.03 -4.77 -5.44
CA SER A 378 -34.40 -5.22 -6.69
C SER A 378 -35.04 -4.55 -7.92
N ALA A 379 -34.41 -4.66 -9.08
CA ALA A 379 -34.87 -4.01 -10.32
C ALA A 379 -36.36 -4.26 -10.67
N ASP A 380 -36.90 -5.43 -10.30
CA ASP A 380 -38.31 -5.81 -10.55
C ASP A 380 -39.25 -5.51 -9.37
N GLY A 381 -38.76 -4.84 -8.33
CA GLY A 381 -39.52 -4.56 -7.11
C GLY A 381 -40.38 -3.30 -7.18
N ASP A 382 -41.20 -3.13 -6.15
CA ASP A 382 -42.24 -2.10 -6.11
C ASP A 382 -41.80 -0.83 -5.39
N PHE A 383 -40.85 -0.93 -4.45
CA PHE A 383 -40.33 0.22 -3.71
C PHE A 383 -39.12 0.85 -4.42
N PRO A 384 -39.07 2.18 -4.60
CA PRO A 384 -40.07 3.18 -4.21
C PRO A 384 -41.15 3.45 -5.27
N TRP A 385 -41.07 2.82 -6.44
CA TRP A 385 -41.77 3.19 -7.67
C TRP A 385 -43.31 3.14 -7.62
N LYS A 386 -43.90 2.37 -6.70
CA LYS A 386 -45.36 2.19 -6.55
C LYS A 386 -45.91 2.68 -5.20
N GLN A 387 -45.17 3.55 -4.50
CA GLN A 387 -45.65 4.13 -3.25
C GLN A 387 -46.57 5.34 -3.51
N ASP A 388 -47.55 5.57 -2.64
CA ASP A 388 -48.54 6.66 -2.81
C ASP A 388 -47.90 8.06 -2.89
N TRP A 389 -46.70 8.24 -2.31
CA TRP A 389 -45.92 9.48 -2.36
C TRP A 389 -44.96 9.56 -3.56
N PHE A 390 -44.86 8.50 -4.37
CA PHE A 390 -44.00 8.48 -5.54
C PHE A 390 -44.70 9.18 -6.72
N PRO A 391 -44.07 10.14 -7.42
CA PRO A 391 -44.73 10.87 -8.51
C PRO A 391 -45.21 9.93 -9.62
N SER A 392 -46.51 9.88 -9.86
CA SER A 392 -47.07 9.18 -11.03
C SER A 392 -47.03 10.11 -12.25
N LYS A 393 -46.86 9.57 -13.46
CA LYS A 393 -46.87 10.38 -14.70
C LYS A 393 -48.27 10.91 -15.08
N ASP A 394 -49.30 10.52 -14.33
CA ASP A 394 -50.70 10.78 -14.65
C ASP A 394 -51.32 11.94 -13.83
N GLU A 395 -50.48 12.71 -13.13
CA GLU A 395 -50.81 14.02 -12.52
C GLU A 395 -49.91 15.12 -13.10
#